data_AF-A0A954IX19-F1
#
_entry.id   AF-A0A954IX19-F1
#
_cell.length_a   1.000
_cell.length_b   1.000
_cell.length_c   1.000
_cell.angle_alpha   90.00
_cell.angle_beta   90.00
_cell.angle_gamma   90.00
#
_symmetry.space_group_name_H-M   'P 1'
#
loop_
_entity.id
_entity.type
_entity.pdbx_description
1 polymer ?
#
loop_
_entity_poly.entity_id
_entity_poly.type
_entity_poly.pdbx_seq_one_letter_code
_entity_poly.pdbx_strand_id
1 'polypeptide(L)'
;ASEIVAGALQDHHRATVVGVQSYGKGSVQNLFPLSSKPSEPFTDENHNRVWDSWESYQDLNKNGRYDPGPRARLTIARYYLPSGRCLHKIVDKDGKVENPDYGVVPDVEIAAEKLKAEDLWKNAFSRKLWTERVSHKYVDERWAENKATFEKLAFSDGKSSAEYPGFDDWYASLETQLPKNDVRQWVRVVIRDKVADLRGKAWPGSFFQGDFVEDRQLQAAIHVALGKIGQSITGLSEYGPVLDLPKEMVDHPWEPTAKKATEKKG
;
A
#
# COMPACT_ATOMS: atom_id res chain seq x y z
N ALA A 1 -0.52 13.34 1.32
CA ALA A 1 0.46 13.30 2.43
C ALA A 1 1.73 12.58 2.00
N SER A 2 1.69 11.29 1.65
CA SER A 2 2.87 10.49 1.30
C SER A 2 3.74 11.09 0.19
N GLU A 3 3.12 11.67 -0.84
CA GLU A 3 3.82 12.29 -1.98
C GLU A 3 4.67 13.51 -1.59
N ILE A 4 4.23 14.28 -0.58
CA ILE A 4 4.97 15.44 -0.10
C ILE A 4 6.25 14.97 0.59
N VAL A 5 6.16 13.94 1.43
CA VAL A 5 7.30 13.37 2.15
C VAL A 5 8.29 12.73 1.17
N ALA A 6 7.81 11.84 0.30
CA ALA A 6 8.65 11.16 -0.68
C ALA A 6 9.33 12.15 -1.64
N GLY A 7 8.58 13.13 -2.15
CA GLY A 7 9.11 14.17 -3.01
C GLY A 7 10.14 15.06 -2.32
N ALA A 8 9.91 15.47 -1.07
CA ALA A 8 10.88 16.28 -0.33
C ALA A 8 12.18 15.49 -0.03
N LEU A 9 12.08 14.22 0.37
CA LEU A 9 13.26 13.37 0.58
C LEU A 9 14.05 13.16 -0.72
N GLN A 10 13.35 13.02 -1.85
CA GLN A 10 13.96 12.92 -3.17
C GLN A 10 14.66 14.22 -3.56
N ASP A 11 14.00 15.38 -3.42
CA ASP A 11 14.55 16.70 -3.75
C ASP A 11 15.80 17.02 -2.93
N HIS A 12 15.87 16.57 -1.68
CA HIS A 12 17.04 16.74 -0.82
C HIS A 12 18.10 15.63 -0.98
N HIS A 13 17.94 14.70 -1.94
CA HIS A 13 18.81 13.55 -2.12
C HIS A 13 19.02 12.72 -0.84
N ARG A 14 18.00 12.66 0.03
CA ARG A 14 18.02 11.93 1.30
C ARG A 14 17.47 10.51 1.17
N ALA A 15 16.70 10.23 0.13
CA ALA A 15 16.20 8.91 -0.19
C ALA A 15 16.20 8.67 -1.70
N THR A 16 16.28 7.40 -2.10
CA THR A 16 16.00 6.96 -3.47
C THR A 16 14.58 6.45 -3.51
N VAL A 17 13.74 7.00 -4.40
CA VAL A 17 12.34 6.59 -4.56
C VAL A 17 12.27 5.48 -5.60
N VAL A 18 11.62 4.38 -5.24
CA VAL A 18 11.46 3.20 -6.11
C VAL A 18 9.97 2.91 -6.27
N GLY A 19 9.54 2.56 -7.49
CA GLY A 19 8.16 2.17 -7.75
C GLY A 19 7.60 2.77 -9.05
N VAL A 20 6.39 3.31 -8.99
CA VAL A 20 5.72 3.97 -10.12
C VAL A 20 5.43 5.43 -9.82
N GLN A 21 5.18 6.23 -10.85
CA GLN A 21 4.70 7.61 -10.67
C GLN A 21 3.46 7.62 -9.77
N SER A 22 3.49 8.44 -8.72
CA SER A 22 2.38 8.53 -7.78
C SER A 22 1.19 9.32 -8.35
N TYR A 23 0.06 9.28 -7.64
CA TYR A 23 -1.23 9.77 -8.12
C TYR A 23 -1.25 11.25 -8.52
N GLY A 24 -0.50 12.11 -7.83
CA GLY A 24 -0.50 13.56 -8.00
C GLY A 24 -1.58 14.27 -7.18
N LYS A 25 -1.89 13.81 -5.97
CA LYS A 25 -2.83 14.50 -5.07
C LYS A 25 -2.09 15.57 -4.26
N GLY A 26 -1.76 16.65 -4.95
CA GLY A 26 -1.13 17.84 -4.37
C GLY A 26 -2.11 18.94 -3.91
N SER A 27 -3.41 18.68 -3.75
CA SER A 27 -4.39 19.71 -3.36
C SER A 27 -4.86 19.57 -1.90
N VAL A 28 -5.13 20.70 -1.26
CA VAL A 28 -5.71 20.79 0.09
C VAL A 28 -7.19 21.10 -0.02
N GLN A 29 -8.02 20.35 0.69
CA GLN A 29 -9.47 20.55 0.73
C GLN A 29 -9.92 20.91 2.14
N ASN A 30 -10.87 21.83 2.24
CA ASN A 30 -11.51 22.20 3.51
C ASN A 30 -13.04 22.13 3.38
N LEU A 31 -13.72 21.91 4.51
CA LEU A 31 -15.18 21.87 4.62
C LEU A 31 -15.71 23.23 5.07
N PHE A 32 -16.62 23.80 4.30
CA PHE A 32 -17.29 25.06 4.60
C PHE A 32 -18.77 24.83 4.90
N PRO A 33 -19.31 25.28 6.04
CA PRO A 33 -20.72 25.12 6.35
C PRO A 33 -21.59 25.91 5.35
N LEU A 34 -22.72 25.33 4.95
CA LEU A 34 -23.72 25.99 4.12
C LEU A 34 -24.80 26.61 5.01
N SER A 35 -25.31 27.78 4.62
CA SER A 35 -26.24 28.57 5.43
C SER A 35 -27.66 27.98 5.53
N SER A 36 -27.99 26.95 4.76
CA SER A 36 -29.35 26.42 4.65
C SER A 36 -29.84 25.66 5.89
N LYS A 37 -28.94 25.00 6.63
CA LYS A 37 -29.26 24.33 7.90
C LYS A 37 -28.05 24.44 8.82
N PRO A 38 -28.13 25.14 9.97
CA PRO A 38 -27.01 25.20 10.90
C PRO A 38 -26.73 23.81 11.48
N SER A 39 -25.47 23.59 11.85
CA SER A 39 -25.08 22.43 12.65
C SER A 39 -25.82 22.44 13.99
N GLU A 40 -26.13 21.26 14.52
CA GLU A 40 -26.57 21.17 15.91
C GLU A 40 -25.47 21.70 16.84
N PRO A 41 -25.83 22.48 17.87
CA PRO A 41 -24.86 22.99 18.82
C PRO A 41 -24.36 21.86 19.71
N PHE A 42 -23.07 21.89 20.02
CA PHE A 42 -22.41 20.93 20.89
C PHE A 42 -21.42 21.61 21.83
N THR A 43 -21.09 20.94 22.92
CA THR A 43 -20.06 21.37 23.86
C THR A 43 -18.71 20.92 23.34
N ASP A 44 -17.92 21.85 22.81
CA ASP A 44 -16.56 21.63 22.33
C ASP A 44 -15.57 21.66 23.50
N GLU A 45 -15.36 20.50 24.13
CA GLU A 45 -14.53 20.35 25.34
C GLU A 45 -13.04 20.44 25.02
N ASN A 46 -12.62 19.97 23.85
CA ASN A 46 -11.22 19.97 23.44
C ASN A 46 -10.82 21.16 22.54
N HIS A 47 -11.78 22.05 22.25
CA HIS A 47 -11.62 23.27 21.46
C HIS A 47 -11.17 23.04 20.02
N ASN A 48 -11.53 21.90 19.42
CA ASN A 48 -11.18 21.55 18.04
C ASN A 48 -12.23 21.99 17.00
N ARG A 49 -13.40 22.50 17.44
CA ARG A 49 -14.56 22.91 16.62
C ARG A 49 -15.18 21.78 15.80
N VAL A 50 -15.02 20.53 16.23
CA VAL A 50 -15.54 19.32 15.61
C VAL A 50 -16.16 18.46 16.70
N TRP A 51 -17.44 18.13 16.56
CA TRP A 51 -18.10 17.24 17.52
C TRP A 51 -17.43 15.88 17.55
N ASP A 52 -16.99 15.48 18.73
CA ASP A 52 -16.46 14.16 19.03
C ASP A 52 -17.50 13.28 19.71
N SER A 53 -17.37 11.96 19.59
CA SER A 53 -18.40 11.02 20.07
C SER A 53 -18.65 11.04 21.58
N TRP A 54 -17.74 11.63 22.36
CA TRP A 54 -17.89 11.81 23.81
C TRP A 54 -18.49 13.17 24.19
N GLU A 55 -18.62 14.11 23.26
CA GLU A 55 -19.12 15.46 23.52
C GLU A 55 -20.65 15.50 23.53
N SER A 56 -21.21 16.33 24.40
CA SER A 56 -22.67 16.52 24.45
C SER A 56 -23.13 17.44 23.32
N TYR A 57 -24.25 17.11 22.67
CA TYR A 57 -24.89 17.92 21.65
C TYR A 57 -26.38 18.08 21.90
N GLN A 58 -26.97 19.12 21.31
CA GLN A 58 -28.41 19.34 21.33
C GLN A 58 -29.05 18.74 20.08
N ASP A 59 -29.71 17.60 20.24
CA ASP A 59 -30.50 16.96 19.18
C ASP A 59 -31.80 17.75 18.93
N LEU A 60 -31.79 18.58 17.89
CA LEU A 60 -32.92 19.45 17.53
C LEU A 60 -34.00 18.69 16.75
N ASN A 61 -33.61 17.63 16.03
CA ASN A 61 -34.50 16.88 15.15
C ASN A 61 -35.04 15.57 15.79
N LYS A 62 -34.53 15.21 16.98
CA LYS A 62 -34.88 14.02 17.78
C LYS A 62 -34.58 12.69 17.11
N ASN A 63 -33.54 12.62 16.27
CA ASN A 63 -33.12 11.40 15.57
C ASN A 63 -32.07 10.58 16.36
N GLY A 64 -31.60 11.08 17.50
CA GLY A 64 -30.56 10.47 18.34
C GLY A 64 -29.16 10.48 17.72
N ARG A 65 -28.89 11.35 16.73
CA ARG A 65 -27.60 11.49 16.03
C ARG A 65 -27.26 12.96 15.81
N TYR A 66 -26.01 13.31 16.08
CA TYR A 66 -25.49 14.64 15.80
C TYR A 66 -25.55 14.99 14.31
N ASP A 67 -26.20 16.10 13.97
CA ASP A 67 -26.27 16.65 12.63
C ASP A 67 -25.25 17.81 12.43
N PRO A 68 -24.15 17.61 11.69
CA PRO A 68 -23.14 18.64 11.45
C PRO A 68 -23.57 19.76 10.46
N GLY A 69 -24.80 19.68 9.94
CA GLY A 69 -25.31 20.51 8.84
C GLY A 69 -24.67 20.21 7.47
N PRO A 70 -25.26 20.68 6.36
CA PRO A 70 -24.67 20.60 5.03
C PRO A 70 -23.35 21.40 4.96
N ARG A 71 -22.33 20.81 4.33
CA ARG A 71 -21.00 21.43 4.16
C ARG A 71 -20.52 21.24 2.71
N ALA A 72 -19.90 22.27 2.13
CA ALA A 72 -19.23 22.21 0.85
C ALA A 72 -17.74 21.86 1.03
N ARG A 73 -17.23 20.89 0.28
CA ARG A 73 -15.80 20.58 0.25
C ARG A 73 -15.14 21.33 -0.91
N LEU A 74 -14.30 22.30 -0.59
CA LEU A 74 -13.63 23.13 -1.59
C LEU A 74 -12.12 22.93 -1.53
N THR A 75 -11.48 22.96 -2.70
CA THR A 75 -10.01 23.00 -2.78
C THR A 75 -9.54 24.41 -2.48
N ILE A 76 -8.67 24.57 -1.47
CA ILE A 76 -8.25 25.88 -0.96
C ILE A 76 -6.77 26.19 -1.23
N ALA A 77 -5.95 25.17 -1.50
CA ALA A 77 -4.53 25.34 -1.74
C ALA A 77 -3.95 24.19 -2.57
N ARG A 78 -2.72 24.39 -3.06
CA ARG A 78 -1.88 23.37 -3.68
C ARG A 78 -0.54 23.29 -2.95
N TYR A 79 -0.03 22.07 -2.82
CA TYR A 79 1.30 21.80 -2.29
C TYR A 79 2.35 21.90 -3.38
N TYR A 80 3.48 22.51 -3.02
CA TYR A 80 4.69 22.57 -3.81
C TYR A 80 5.83 21.97 -2.97
N LEU A 81 6.73 21.27 -3.63
CA LEU A 81 7.94 20.74 -3.02
C LEU A 81 8.98 21.86 -2.77
N PRO A 82 10.04 21.62 -1.97
CA PRO A 82 11.12 22.58 -1.77
C PRO A 82 11.77 23.06 -3.07
N SER A 83 11.79 22.23 -4.12
CA SER A 83 12.23 22.60 -5.47
C SER A 83 11.30 23.57 -6.21
N GLY A 84 10.13 23.89 -5.66
CA GLY A 84 9.08 24.65 -6.33
C GLY A 84 8.21 23.81 -7.29
N ARG A 85 8.43 22.49 -7.38
CA ARG A 85 7.63 21.59 -8.23
C ARG A 85 6.24 21.35 -7.65
N CYS A 86 5.20 21.42 -8.50
CA CYS A 86 3.83 21.13 -8.11
C CYS A 86 3.53 19.64 -8.23
N LEU A 87 3.10 19.01 -7.13
CA LEU A 87 2.70 17.60 -7.14
C LEU A 87 1.33 17.37 -7.79
N HIS A 88 0.48 18.40 -7.82
CA HIS A 88 -0.89 18.24 -8.28
C HIS A 88 -0.93 17.99 -9.80
N LYS A 89 -1.66 16.95 -10.23
CA LYS A 89 -1.90 16.73 -11.66
C LYS A 89 -2.81 17.84 -12.20
N ILE A 90 -2.28 18.64 -13.12
CA ILE A 90 -3.00 19.71 -13.81
C ILE A 90 -3.37 19.18 -15.19
N VAL A 91 -4.65 19.27 -15.50
CA VAL A 91 -5.21 18.90 -16.80
C VAL A 91 -5.88 20.11 -17.42
N ASP A 92 -5.73 20.26 -18.73
CA ASP A 92 -6.42 21.29 -19.50
C ASP A 92 -7.91 20.93 -19.70
N LYS A 93 -8.63 21.79 -20.43
CA LYS A 93 -10.06 21.59 -20.73
C LYS A 93 -10.33 20.35 -21.57
N ASP A 94 -9.33 19.90 -22.32
CA ASP A 94 -9.41 18.72 -23.19
C ASP A 94 -8.93 17.45 -22.47
N GLY A 95 -8.56 17.55 -21.18
CA GLY A 95 -8.13 16.45 -20.32
C GLY A 95 -6.66 16.06 -20.49
N LYS A 96 -5.88 16.82 -21.28
CA LYS A 96 -4.45 16.58 -21.47
C LYS A 96 -3.68 17.12 -20.27
N VAL A 97 -2.68 16.36 -19.84
CA VAL A 97 -1.83 16.72 -18.70
C VAL A 97 -0.88 17.84 -19.11
N GLU A 98 -0.93 18.96 -18.38
CA GLU A 98 -0.06 20.12 -18.62
C GLU A 98 1.31 19.96 -17.96
N ASN A 99 1.36 19.36 -16.77
CA ASN A 99 2.60 19.11 -16.02
C ASN A 99 2.92 17.61 -15.98
N PRO A 100 3.69 17.05 -16.93
CA PRO A 100 3.95 15.61 -17.00
C PRO A 100 4.72 15.06 -15.78
N ASP A 101 5.44 15.92 -15.06
CA ASP A 101 6.19 15.64 -13.84
C ASP A 101 5.35 15.74 -12.55
N TYR A 102 4.01 15.62 -12.66
CA TYR A 102 3.11 15.56 -11.50
C TYR A 102 3.40 14.37 -10.59
N GLY A 103 2.93 14.44 -9.34
CA GLY A 103 3.23 13.42 -8.34
C GLY A 103 4.72 13.29 -8.07
N VAL A 104 5.15 12.13 -7.56
CA VAL A 104 6.54 11.77 -7.34
C VAL A 104 6.93 10.78 -8.43
N VAL A 105 7.81 11.21 -9.31
CA VAL A 105 8.43 10.34 -10.32
C VAL A 105 9.55 9.56 -9.63
N PRO A 106 9.52 8.22 -9.63
CA PRO A 106 10.53 7.42 -8.96
C PRO A 106 11.91 7.61 -9.61
N ASP A 107 12.97 7.46 -8.81
CA ASP A 107 14.35 7.39 -9.33
C ASP A 107 14.61 6.04 -10.01
N VAL A 108 13.98 4.98 -9.49
CA VAL A 108 14.01 3.63 -10.06
C VAL A 108 12.58 3.19 -10.35
N GLU A 109 12.24 3.13 -11.64
CA GLU A 109 10.91 2.73 -12.07
C GLU A 109 10.77 1.21 -12.06
N ILE A 110 9.76 0.73 -11.35
CA ILE A 110 9.34 -0.66 -11.38
C ILE A 110 7.83 -0.74 -11.23
N ALA A 111 7.19 -1.36 -12.20
CA ALA A 111 5.74 -1.58 -12.16
C ALA A 111 5.38 -2.37 -10.90
N ALA A 112 4.39 -1.87 -10.16
CA ALA A 112 3.66 -2.72 -9.24
C ALA A 112 3.01 -3.84 -10.08
N GLU A 113 2.88 -5.04 -9.52
CA GLU A 113 2.03 -6.07 -10.11
C GLU A 113 0.60 -5.55 -10.15
N LYS A 114 0.21 -4.95 -11.28
CA LYS A 114 -1.17 -4.58 -11.52
C LYS A 114 -1.89 -5.85 -11.94
N LEU A 115 -2.98 -6.17 -11.24
CA LEU A 115 -3.97 -7.11 -11.75
C LEU A 115 -4.30 -6.71 -13.19
N LYS A 116 -4.03 -7.61 -14.14
CA LYS A 116 -4.43 -7.39 -15.52
C LYS A 116 -5.95 -7.31 -15.56
N ALA A 117 -6.51 -6.63 -16.56
CA ALA A 117 -7.96 -6.58 -16.74
C ALA A 117 -8.56 -8.01 -16.81
N GLU A 118 -7.81 -8.93 -17.39
CA GLU A 118 -8.09 -10.37 -17.50
C GLU A 118 -8.08 -11.11 -16.16
N ASP A 119 -7.44 -10.57 -15.12
CA ASP A 119 -7.35 -11.17 -13.79
C ASP A 119 -8.35 -10.55 -12.79
N LEU A 120 -9.16 -9.57 -13.22
CA LEU A 120 -10.14 -8.92 -12.33
C LEU A 120 -11.17 -9.90 -11.75
N TRP A 121 -11.47 -10.98 -12.45
CA TRP A 121 -12.34 -12.04 -11.94
C TRP A 121 -11.77 -12.70 -10.68
N LYS A 122 -10.44 -12.73 -10.52
CA LYS A 122 -9.79 -13.28 -9.31
C LYS A 122 -10.21 -12.53 -8.07
N ASN A 123 -10.45 -11.22 -8.16
CA ASN A 123 -10.89 -10.40 -7.02
C ASN A 123 -12.21 -10.90 -6.43
N ALA A 124 -13.14 -11.38 -7.25
CA ALA A 124 -14.42 -11.90 -6.78
C ALA A 124 -14.22 -13.17 -5.93
N PHE A 125 -13.40 -14.10 -6.41
CA PHE A 125 -13.07 -15.33 -5.68
C PHE A 125 -12.20 -15.08 -4.45
N SER A 126 -11.19 -14.21 -4.55
CA SER A 126 -10.35 -13.82 -3.42
C SER A 126 -11.16 -13.14 -2.32
N ARG A 127 -12.12 -12.28 -2.70
CA ARG A 127 -13.06 -11.69 -1.75
C ARG A 127 -13.91 -12.74 -1.06
N LYS A 128 -14.33 -13.79 -1.77
CA LYS A 128 -15.06 -14.92 -1.18
C LYS A 128 -14.20 -15.64 -0.14
N LEU A 129 -12.96 -16.02 -0.50
CA LEU A 129 -12.00 -16.65 0.42
C LEU A 129 -11.80 -15.85 1.72
N TRP A 130 -11.69 -14.53 1.59
CA TRP A 130 -11.52 -13.61 2.72
C TRP A 130 -12.80 -13.47 3.55
N THR A 131 -13.93 -13.16 2.90
CA THR A 131 -15.20 -12.85 3.57
C THR A 131 -15.79 -14.08 4.26
N GLU A 132 -15.72 -15.25 3.62
CA GLU A 132 -16.18 -16.51 4.19
C GLU A 132 -15.17 -17.15 5.14
N ARG A 133 -14.03 -16.49 5.37
CA ARG A 133 -12.96 -16.94 6.26
C ARG A 133 -12.44 -18.33 5.94
N VAL A 134 -12.43 -18.72 4.66
CA VAL A 134 -12.00 -20.06 4.22
C VAL A 134 -10.53 -20.29 4.58
N SER A 135 -9.66 -19.33 4.25
CA SER A 135 -8.24 -19.38 4.59
C SER A 135 -8.00 -19.34 6.10
N HIS A 136 -8.86 -18.68 6.87
CA HIS A 136 -8.77 -18.62 8.33
C HIS A 136 -9.05 -19.98 8.95
N LYS A 137 -10.14 -20.64 8.52
CA LYS A 137 -10.50 -21.99 8.98
C LYS A 137 -9.37 -22.99 8.72
N TYR A 138 -8.79 -22.97 7.51
CA TYR A 138 -7.66 -23.84 7.17
C TYR A 138 -6.49 -23.70 8.16
N VAL A 139 -6.09 -22.46 8.47
CA VAL A 139 -5.00 -22.16 9.40
C VAL A 139 -5.38 -22.52 10.83
N ASP A 140 -6.59 -22.18 11.27
CA ASP A 140 -7.06 -22.41 12.64
C ASP A 140 -7.12 -23.89 13.00
N GLU A 141 -7.66 -24.72 12.11
CA GLU A 141 -7.76 -26.18 12.29
C GLU A 141 -6.39 -26.86 12.40
N ARG A 142 -5.39 -26.35 11.69
CA ARG A 142 -4.05 -26.97 11.59
C ARG A 142 -3.02 -26.33 12.52
N TRP A 143 -3.38 -25.25 13.21
CA TRP A 143 -2.44 -24.40 13.95
C TRP A 143 -1.74 -25.13 15.10
N ALA A 144 -2.50 -25.87 15.90
CA ALA A 144 -2.00 -26.49 17.13
C ALA A 144 -0.85 -27.47 16.86
N GLU A 145 -0.95 -28.24 15.78
CA GLU A 145 0.01 -29.28 15.41
C GLU A 145 1.15 -28.76 14.53
N ASN A 146 0.94 -27.66 13.79
CA ASN A 146 1.88 -27.18 12.77
C ASN A 146 2.44 -25.78 13.06
N LYS A 147 2.39 -25.33 14.32
CA LYS A 147 2.80 -23.97 14.71
C LYS A 147 4.19 -23.59 14.21
N ALA A 148 5.20 -24.44 14.42
CA ALA A 148 6.58 -24.16 14.00
C ALA A 148 6.71 -24.02 12.48
N THR A 149 5.99 -24.85 11.72
CA THR A 149 5.92 -24.78 10.26
C THR A 149 5.28 -23.48 9.81
N PHE A 150 4.16 -23.08 10.41
CA PHE A 150 3.49 -21.82 10.06
C PHE A 150 4.32 -20.58 10.44
N GLU A 151 5.05 -20.62 11.55
CA GLU A 151 6.01 -19.56 11.90
C GLU A 151 7.07 -19.41 10.80
N LYS A 152 7.64 -20.51 10.29
CA LYS A 152 8.59 -20.47 9.16
C LYS A 152 7.94 -19.91 7.89
N LEU A 153 6.76 -20.42 7.53
CA LEU A 153 6.01 -20.00 6.33
C LEU A 153 5.63 -18.52 6.36
N ALA A 154 5.36 -17.95 7.54
CA ALA A 154 5.07 -16.52 7.69
C ALA A 154 6.21 -15.62 7.20
N PHE A 155 7.47 -16.05 7.40
CA PHE A 155 8.64 -15.33 6.91
C PHE A 155 8.83 -15.56 5.42
N SER A 156 8.97 -16.81 4.98
CA SER A 156 9.07 -17.15 3.56
C SER A 156 8.61 -18.58 3.31
N ASP A 157 7.84 -18.75 2.23
CA ASP A 157 7.40 -20.06 1.73
C ASP A 157 8.06 -20.42 0.39
N GLY A 158 9.03 -19.62 -0.07
CA GLY A 158 9.71 -19.85 -1.35
C GLY A 158 8.79 -19.79 -2.56
N LYS A 159 7.65 -19.10 -2.46
CA LYS A 159 6.56 -19.14 -3.45
C LYS A 159 6.06 -20.57 -3.74
N SER A 160 6.15 -21.49 -2.77
CA SER A 160 5.75 -22.88 -2.91
C SER A 160 4.65 -23.25 -1.92
N SER A 161 3.69 -24.08 -2.37
CA SER A 161 2.65 -24.64 -1.49
C SER A 161 3.07 -25.97 -0.83
N ALA A 162 4.25 -26.51 -1.15
CA ALA A 162 4.63 -27.87 -0.77
C ALA A 162 4.80 -28.08 0.75
N GLU A 163 5.23 -27.03 1.46
CA GLU A 163 5.42 -27.08 2.92
C GLU A 163 4.13 -26.84 3.71
N TYR A 164 3.01 -26.53 3.04
CA TYR A 164 1.73 -26.25 3.72
C TYR A 164 1.02 -27.56 4.10
N PRO A 165 0.67 -27.78 5.38
CA PRO A 165 0.09 -29.05 5.84
C PRO A 165 -1.23 -29.39 5.15
N GLY A 166 -1.26 -30.48 4.37
CA GLY A 166 -2.46 -30.96 3.68
C GLY A 166 -3.06 -29.95 2.70
N PHE A 167 -2.24 -29.07 2.12
CA PHE A 167 -2.73 -27.99 1.26
C PHE A 167 -3.35 -28.49 -0.05
N ASP A 168 -2.79 -29.55 -0.65
CA ASP A 168 -3.21 -30.02 -1.97
C ASP A 168 -4.61 -30.64 -1.91
N ASP A 169 -4.86 -31.48 -0.91
CA ASP A 169 -6.18 -32.06 -0.65
C ASP A 169 -7.20 -31.00 -0.28
N TRP A 170 -6.80 -30.03 0.56
CA TRP A 170 -7.68 -28.91 0.92
C TRP A 170 -8.02 -28.05 -0.30
N TYR A 171 -7.03 -27.67 -1.11
CA TYR A 171 -7.21 -26.88 -2.33
C TYR A 171 -8.15 -27.59 -3.32
N ALA A 172 -8.01 -28.91 -3.48
CA ALA A 172 -8.90 -29.70 -4.34
C ALA A 172 -10.37 -29.64 -3.87
N SER A 173 -10.62 -29.53 -2.55
CA SER A 173 -11.98 -29.42 -1.99
C SER A 173 -12.62 -28.04 -2.13
N LEU A 174 -11.85 -27.00 -2.48
CA LEU A 174 -12.37 -25.63 -2.63
C LEU A 174 -13.17 -25.41 -3.92
N GLU A 175 -13.05 -26.32 -4.90
CA GLU A 175 -13.66 -26.21 -6.24
C GLU A 175 -13.45 -24.83 -6.88
N THR A 176 -12.29 -24.22 -6.63
CA THR A 176 -11.97 -22.86 -7.04
C THR A 176 -11.32 -22.82 -8.42
N GLN A 177 -11.58 -21.74 -9.17
CA GLN A 177 -10.88 -21.45 -10.42
C GLN A 177 -9.55 -20.72 -10.19
N LEU A 178 -9.31 -20.22 -8.96
CA LEU A 178 -8.07 -19.52 -8.62
C LEU A 178 -6.86 -20.45 -8.71
N PRO A 179 -5.75 -20.01 -9.32
CA PRO A 179 -4.50 -20.75 -9.29
C PRO A 179 -4.04 -21.09 -7.86
N LYS A 180 -3.39 -22.24 -7.72
CA LYS A 180 -2.82 -22.72 -6.45
C LYS A 180 -1.94 -21.69 -5.75
N ASN A 181 -1.12 -20.97 -6.53
CA ASN A 181 -0.25 -19.89 -6.06
C ASN A 181 -1.05 -18.75 -5.39
N ASP A 182 -2.15 -18.33 -6.00
CA ASP A 182 -2.97 -17.23 -5.52
C ASP A 182 -3.70 -17.63 -4.21
N VAL A 183 -4.18 -18.87 -4.13
CA VAL A 183 -4.78 -19.40 -2.88
C VAL A 183 -3.72 -19.49 -1.77
N ARG A 184 -2.50 -19.95 -2.08
CA ARG A 184 -1.38 -20.00 -1.14
C ARG A 184 -1.07 -18.61 -0.58
N GLN A 185 -1.00 -17.57 -1.43
CA GLN A 185 -0.78 -16.19 -1.00
C GLN A 185 -1.80 -15.76 0.06
N TRP A 186 -3.09 -16.02 -0.16
CA TRP A 186 -4.15 -15.69 0.80
C TRP A 186 -4.04 -16.47 2.11
N VAL A 187 -3.68 -17.75 2.06
CA VAL A 187 -3.42 -18.54 3.27
C VAL A 187 -2.22 -17.97 4.03
N ARG A 188 -1.17 -17.54 3.32
CA ARG A 188 0.02 -16.94 3.94
C ARG A 188 -0.28 -15.62 4.62
N VAL A 189 -1.18 -14.79 4.08
CA VAL A 189 -1.63 -13.55 4.75
C VAL A 189 -2.21 -13.88 6.13
N VAL A 190 -3.10 -14.86 6.22
CA VAL A 190 -3.70 -15.27 7.50
C VAL A 190 -2.65 -15.80 8.47
N ILE A 191 -1.72 -16.63 7.97
CA ILE A 191 -0.60 -17.13 8.79
C ILE A 191 0.23 -15.96 9.32
N ARG A 192 0.55 -14.98 8.47
CA ARG A 192 1.33 -13.79 8.86
C ARG A 192 0.62 -12.97 9.91
N ASP A 193 -0.68 -12.75 9.79
CA ASP A 193 -1.48 -12.02 10.79
C ASP A 193 -1.44 -12.75 12.13
N LYS A 194 -1.68 -14.07 12.14
CA LYS A 194 -1.64 -14.87 13.38
C LYS A 194 -0.26 -14.91 14.02
N VAL A 195 0.82 -14.98 13.22
CA VAL A 195 2.20 -14.89 13.71
C VAL A 195 2.52 -13.48 14.22
N ALA A 196 1.99 -12.43 13.59
CA ALA A 196 2.16 -11.05 14.06
C ALA A 196 1.52 -10.84 15.43
N ASP A 197 0.31 -11.38 15.64
CA ASP A 197 -0.38 -11.36 16.92
C ASP A 197 0.44 -12.06 18.02
N LEU A 198 0.99 -13.24 17.74
CA LEU A 198 1.85 -13.96 18.68
C LEU A 198 3.14 -13.21 19.01
N ARG A 199 3.72 -12.51 18.03
CA ARG A 199 4.94 -11.71 18.21
C ARG A 199 4.66 -10.37 18.88
N GLY A 200 3.39 -9.95 18.99
CA GLY A 200 3.01 -8.60 19.39
C GLY A 200 3.54 -7.51 18.46
N LYS A 201 3.85 -7.85 17.20
CA LYS A 201 4.46 -6.95 16.22
C LYS A 201 3.90 -7.19 14.83
N ALA A 202 3.18 -6.20 14.31
CA ALA A 202 2.66 -6.19 12.95
C ALA A 202 3.78 -6.28 11.91
N TRP A 203 3.49 -6.98 10.82
CA TRP A 203 4.31 -6.93 9.61
C TRP A 203 4.16 -5.57 8.92
N PRO A 204 5.20 -5.07 8.23
CA PRO A 204 5.06 -3.88 7.41
C PRO A 204 4.12 -4.15 6.23
N GLY A 205 3.36 -3.13 5.85
CA GLY A 205 2.47 -3.15 4.68
C GLY A 205 1.08 -3.73 4.95
N SER A 206 0.41 -4.18 3.89
CA SER A 206 -0.97 -4.65 3.93
C SER A 206 -1.17 -5.76 2.90
N PHE A 207 -1.70 -6.90 3.35
CA PHE A 207 -1.85 -8.11 2.54
C PHE A 207 -0.50 -8.53 1.91
N PHE A 208 -0.38 -8.38 0.59
CA PHE A 208 0.83 -8.72 -0.18
C PHE A 208 1.84 -7.57 -0.21
N GLN A 209 1.41 -6.33 0.02
CA GLN A 209 2.31 -5.16 0.03
C GLN A 209 3.16 -5.19 1.30
N GLY A 210 4.44 -4.83 1.16
CA GLY A 210 5.39 -4.83 2.29
C GLY A 210 5.94 -6.22 2.66
N ASP A 211 5.58 -7.26 1.91
CA ASP A 211 6.13 -8.60 2.06
C ASP A 211 7.11 -8.91 0.92
N PHE A 212 8.39 -9.12 1.23
CA PHE A 212 9.43 -9.25 0.19
C PHE A 212 9.26 -10.49 -0.69
N VAL A 213 8.43 -11.48 -0.30
CA VAL A 213 8.13 -12.65 -1.13
C VAL A 213 7.21 -12.26 -2.29
N GLU A 214 6.19 -11.44 -2.03
CA GLU A 214 5.16 -11.09 -3.02
C GLU A 214 5.33 -9.68 -3.61
N ASP A 215 5.93 -8.75 -2.86
CA ASP A 215 6.06 -7.35 -3.24
C ASP A 215 7.35 -7.11 -4.05
N ARG A 216 7.19 -7.16 -5.37
CA ARG A 216 8.25 -6.83 -6.32
C ARG A 216 8.86 -5.43 -6.15
N GLN A 217 8.06 -4.42 -5.76
CA GLN A 217 8.60 -3.07 -5.57
C GLN A 217 9.49 -3.00 -4.33
N LEU A 218 9.10 -3.73 -3.27
CA LEU A 218 9.93 -3.91 -2.09
C LEU A 218 11.23 -4.65 -2.42
N GLN A 219 11.17 -5.72 -3.21
CA GLN A 219 12.37 -6.43 -3.66
C GLN A 219 13.33 -5.50 -4.42
N ALA A 220 12.82 -4.63 -5.29
CA ALA A 220 13.63 -3.65 -6.00
C ALA A 220 14.24 -2.61 -5.06
N ALA A 221 13.49 -2.14 -4.07
CA ALA A 221 14.01 -1.23 -3.06
C ALA A 221 15.13 -1.88 -2.23
N ILE A 222 14.99 -3.16 -1.90
CA ILE A 222 16.04 -3.95 -1.21
C ILE A 222 17.26 -4.10 -2.12
N HIS A 223 17.08 -4.44 -3.39
CA HIS A 223 18.17 -4.52 -4.37
C HIS A 223 18.95 -3.20 -4.45
N VAL A 224 18.25 -2.06 -4.56
CA VAL A 224 18.86 -0.72 -4.56
C VAL A 224 19.62 -0.44 -3.27
N ALA A 225 19.04 -0.80 -2.11
CA ALA A 225 19.67 -0.59 -0.82
C ALA A 225 20.94 -1.44 -0.63
N LEU A 226 20.92 -2.70 -1.08
CA LEU A 226 22.07 -3.59 -1.06
C LEU A 226 23.17 -3.11 -2.02
N GLY A 227 22.79 -2.66 -3.23
CA GLY A 227 23.73 -2.11 -4.21
C GLY A 227 24.51 -0.92 -3.66
N LYS A 228 23.87 -0.04 -2.88
CA LYS A 228 24.53 1.10 -2.20
C LYS A 228 25.63 0.70 -1.23
N ILE A 229 25.56 -0.49 -0.65
CA ILE A 229 26.57 -1.03 0.26
C ILE A 229 27.47 -2.09 -0.40
N GLY A 230 27.41 -2.21 -1.73
CA GLY A 230 28.23 -3.15 -2.50
C GLY A 230 27.82 -4.62 -2.37
N GLN A 231 26.57 -4.90 -2.00
CA GLN A 231 26.02 -6.25 -1.89
C GLN A 231 25.03 -6.55 -3.01
N SER A 232 24.88 -7.84 -3.36
CA SER A 232 23.89 -8.31 -4.33
C SER A 232 22.75 -9.05 -3.65
N ILE A 233 21.52 -8.76 -4.08
CA ILE A 233 20.32 -9.46 -3.62
C ILE A 233 20.34 -10.96 -3.99
N THR A 234 21.01 -11.35 -5.08
CA THR A 234 21.14 -12.76 -5.50
C THR A 234 22.12 -13.54 -4.64
N GLY A 235 23.04 -12.85 -3.95
CA GLY A 235 23.98 -13.48 -3.03
C GLY A 235 23.35 -13.91 -1.69
N LEU A 236 22.10 -13.52 -1.44
CA LEU A 236 21.38 -13.81 -0.21
C LEU A 236 20.39 -14.96 -0.42
N SER A 237 20.59 -16.05 0.32
CA SER A 237 19.78 -17.28 0.21
C SER A 237 18.28 -17.06 0.49
N GLU A 238 17.94 -16.04 1.25
CA GLU A 238 16.56 -15.69 1.61
C GLU A 238 15.76 -15.12 0.44
N TYR A 239 16.43 -14.41 -0.48
CA TYR A 239 15.78 -13.68 -1.58
C TYR A 239 15.81 -14.45 -2.89
N GLY A 240 16.88 -15.21 -3.15
CA GLY A 240 17.08 -15.94 -4.41
C GLY A 240 15.86 -16.76 -4.88
N PRO A 241 15.24 -17.59 -4.03
CA PRO A 241 14.09 -18.43 -4.43
C PRO A 241 12.81 -17.66 -4.78
N VAL A 242 12.67 -16.42 -4.30
CA VAL A 242 11.42 -15.64 -4.42
C VAL A 242 11.57 -14.40 -5.31
N LEU A 243 12.78 -14.16 -5.83
CA LEU A 243 13.14 -12.96 -6.56
C LEU A 243 12.33 -12.86 -7.86
N ASP A 244 11.66 -11.73 -8.02
CA ASP A 244 10.78 -11.41 -9.14
C ASP A 244 11.15 -10.05 -9.72
N LEU A 245 12.44 -9.89 -10.02
CA LEU A 245 12.99 -8.68 -10.62
C LEU A 245 13.39 -8.95 -12.08
N PRO A 246 13.28 -7.96 -12.98
CA PRO A 246 13.83 -8.07 -14.33
C PRO A 246 15.32 -8.44 -14.29
N LYS A 247 15.77 -9.32 -15.19
CA LYS A 247 17.17 -9.74 -15.24
C LYS A 247 18.10 -8.55 -15.43
N GLU A 248 17.69 -7.57 -16.25
CA GLU A 248 18.43 -6.36 -16.51
C GLU A 248 18.68 -5.54 -15.23
N MET A 249 17.74 -5.55 -14.28
CA MET A 249 17.92 -4.89 -12.98
C MET A 249 18.86 -5.67 -12.07
N VAL A 250 18.82 -7.00 -12.12
CA VAL A 250 19.61 -7.86 -11.22
C VAL A 250 21.08 -7.95 -11.67
N ASP A 251 21.32 -7.99 -12.98
CA ASP A 251 22.64 -8.23 -13.57
C ASP A 251 23.52 -6.96 -13.58
N HIS A 252 22.90 -5.78 -13.49
CA HIS A 252 23.61 -4.51 -13.44
C HIS A 252 23.74 -4.00 -12.01
N PRO A 253 24.96 -3.61 -11.55
CA PRO A 253 25.10 -2.92 -10.27
C PRO A 253 24.22 -1.68 -10.26
N TRP A 254 23.52 -1.45 -9.15
CA TRP A 254 22.79 -0.19 -8.98
C TRP A 254 23.77 0.98 -9.11
N GLU A 255 23.54 1.83 -10.11
CA GLU A 255 24.22 3.12 -10.23
C GLU A 255 23.25 4.23 -9.83
N PRO A 256 23.67 5.22 -9.02
CA PRO A 256 22.86 6.41 -8.80
C PRO A 256 22.64 7.08 -10.15
N THR A 257 21.41 7.08 -10.64
CA THR A 257 21.04 7.90 -11.79
C THR A 257 21.38 9.35 -11.45
N ALA A 258 22.43 9.89 -12.07
CA ALA A 258 22.68 11.32 -12.08
C ALA A 258 21.48 11.95 -12.79
N LYS A 259 20.46 12.37 -12.04
CA LYS A 259 19.46 13.28 -12.56
C LYS A 259 20.26 14.47 -13.07
N LYS A 260 20.33 14.62 -14.41
CA LYS A 260 20.83 15.84 -15.05
C LYS A 260 20.21 16.97 -14.26
N ALA A 261 21.03 17.74 -13.55
CA ALA A 261 20.62 19.03 -13.06
C ALA A 261 20.08 19.74 -14.30
N THR A 262 18.76 19.85 -14.43
CA THR A 262 18.18 20.83 -15.31
C THR A 262 18.57 22.15 -14.69
N GLU A 263 19.76 22.64 -15.07
CA GLU A 263 20.09 24.05 -15.05
C GLU A 263 18.91 24.75 -15.72
N LYS A 264 17.98 25.26 -14.92
CA LYS A 264 17.15 26.37 -15.36
C LYS A 264 18.11 27.55 -15.48
N LYS A 265 18.71 27.67 -16.67
CA LYS A 265 19.30 28.91 -17.17
C LYS A 265 18.22 29.98 -17.18
N GLY A 266 18.56 31.14 -16.63
CA GLY A 266 18.00 32.45 -16.98
C GLY A 266 16.69 32.80 -16.29
#